data_AF-A0A9N9TCD7-F1
#
_entry.id   AF-A0A9N9TCD7-F1
#
_cell.length_a   1.000
_cell.length_b   1.000
_cell.length_c   1.000
_cell.angle_alpha   90.00
_cell.angle_beta   90.00
_cell.angle_gamma   90.00
#
_symmetry.space_group_name_H-M   'P 1'
#
loop_
_entity.id
_entity.type
_entity.pdbx_description
1 polymer ?
#
loop_
_entity_poly.entity_id
_entity_poly.type
_entity_poly.pdbx_seq_one_letter_code
_entity_poly.pdbx_strand_id
1 'polypeptide(L)'
;MARCLTVFVFIFLAGTAAAAVFDLEEGDRCRLRSNDEGYCAIISKCDYAYALLVLGYKPETCGFKGKVPIVCCTKFKSEFDETPSQSAFF
;
A
#
# COMPACT_ATOMS: atom_id res chain seq x y z
N MET A 1 -24.40 43.67 -10.03
CA MET A 1 -23.63 43.08 -8.90
C MET A 1 -24.13 41.69 -8.46
N ALA A 2 -25.35 41.24 -8.81
CA ALA A 2 -25.89 39.92 -8.40
C ALA A 2 -25.42 38.70 -9.22
N ARG A 3 -24.90 38.91 -10.44
CA ARG A 3 -24.48 37.83 -11.36
C ARG A 3 -23.11 37.21 -11.04
N CYS A 4 -22.30 37.89 -10.22
CA CYS A 4 -21.00 37.39 -9.79
C CYS A 4 -21.16 36.37 -8.64
N LEU A 5 -22.10 36.65 -7.72
CA LEU A 5 -22.43 35.79 -6.58
C LEU A 5 -22.92 34.40 -7.02
N THR A 6 -23.73 34.33 -8.08
CA THR A 6 -24.19 33.05 -8.62
C THR A 6 -23.06 32.18 -9.14
N VAL A 7 -22.04 32.77 -9.79
CA VAL A 7 -20.89 32.03 -10.32
C VAL A 7 -20.03 31.44 -9.21
N PHE A 8 -19.78 32.20 -8.14
CA PHE A 8 -19.05 31.71 -6.97
C PHE A 8 -19.77 30.53 -6.30
N VAL A 9 -21.10 30.56 -6.19
CA VAL A 9 -21.88 29.47 -5.59
C VAL A 9 -21.79 28.18 -6.41
N PHE A 10 -21.79 28.26 -7.75
CA PHE A 10 -21.66 27.08 -8.60
C PHE A 10 -20.25 26.45 -8.57
N ILE A 11 -19.19 27.25 -8.41
CA ILE A 11 -17.81 26.74 -8.27
C ILE A 11 -17.65 25.95 -6.97
N PHE A 12 -18.28 26.39 -5.87
CA PHE A 12 -18.26 25.66 -4.60
C PHE A 12 -19.04 24.34 -4.65
N LEU A 13 -20.11 24.25 -5.45
CA LEU A 13 -20.94 23.03 -5.55
C LEU A 13 -20.30 21.90 -6.38
N ALA A 14 -19.41 22.21 -7.32
CA ALA A 14 -18.79 21.21 -8.19
C ALA A 14 -17.42 20.70 -7.69
N GLY A 15 -16.89 21.26 -6.60
CA GLY A 15 -15.47 21.23 -6.27
C GLY A 15 -14.98 20.20 -5.25
N THR A 16 -15.69 19.09 -4.98
CA THR A 16 -15.21 18.09 -3.99
C THR A 16 -15.14 16.67 -4.54
N ALA A 17 -14.36 16.48 -5.61
CA ALA A 17 -13.76 15.17 -5.83
C ALA A 17 -12.56 15.04 -4.89
N ALA A 18 -12.82 14.68 -3.62
CA ALA A 18 -11.76 14.31 -2.69
C ALA A 18 -11.13 13.00 -3.19
N ALA A 19 -10.00 13.09 -3.90
CA ALA A 19 -9.14 11.95 -4.11
C ALA A 19 -8.64 11.53 -2.72
N ALA A 20 -9.23 10.47 -2.18
CA ALA A 20 -8.87 9.98 -0.86
C ALA A 20 -7.45 9.39 -0.94
N VAL A 21 -6.46 10.20 -0.60
CA VAL A 21 -5.11 9.74 -0.29
C VAL A 21 -5.19 9.12 1.11
N PHE A 22 -5.59 7.86 1.18
CA PHE A 22 -5.50 7.11 2.43
C PHE A 22 -4.02 6.76 2.62
N ASP A 23 -3.34 7.47 3.52
CA ASP A 23 -2.06 7.03 4.06
C ASP A 23 -2.36 5.79 4.91
N LEU A 24 -2.01 4.62 4.40
CA LEU A 24 -2.22 3.34 5.08
C LEU A 24 -1.04 3.08 6.01
N GLU A 25 -1.35 2.72 7.24
CA GLU A 25 -0.37 2.49 8.30
C GLU A 25 0.22 1.07 8.21
N GLU A 26 1.28 0.82 8.98
CA GLU A 26 1.87 -0.52 9.11
C GLU A 26 0.83 -1.51 9.67
N GLY A 27 0.56 -2.60 8.94
CA GLY A 27 -0.43 -3.61 9.29
C GLY A 27 -1.75 -3.52 8.52
N ASP A 28 -2.01 -2.40 7.84
CA ASP A 28 -3.25 -2.22 7.08
C ASP A 28 -3.30 -3.15 5.86
N ARG A 29 -4.53 -3.55 5.47
CA ARG A 29 -4.73 -4.34 4.26
C ARG A 29 -4.51 -3.47 3.02
N CYS A 30 -3.79 -4.02 2.06
CA CYS A 30 -3.56 -3.40 0.76
C CYS A 30 -3.73 -4.42 -0.36
N ARG A 31 -3.77 -3.96 -1.61
CA ARG A 31 -3.79 -4.84 -2.79
C ARG A 31 -2.54 -4.65 -3.61
N LEU A 32 -1.94 -5.75 -4.04
CA LEU A 32 -0.84 -5.76 -4.97
C LEU A 32 -1.33 -5.44 -6.38
N ARG A 33 -0.40 -5.12 -7.30
CA ARG A 33 -0.71 -4.95 -8.74
C ARG A 33 -1.33 -6.18 -9.39
N SER A 34 -1.00 -7.36 -8.87
CA SER A 34 -1.59 -8.63 -9.29
C SER A 34 -3.05 -8.80 -8.84
N ASN A 35 -3.60 -7.82 -8.11
CA ASN A 35 -4.90 -7.88 -7.43
C ASN A 35 -4.94 -8.88 -6.25
N ASP A 36 -3.77 -9.38 -5.82
CA ASP A 36 -3.63 -10.20 -4.62
C ASP A 36 -3.74 -9.35 -3.34
N GLU A 37 -4.22 -9.96 -2.27
CA GLU A 37 -4.26 -9.33 -0.96
C GLU A 37 -2.87 -9.26 -0.32
N GLY A 38 -2.57 -8.12 0.30
CA GLY A 38 -1.33 -7.85 1.00
C GLY A 38 -1.56 -7.08 2.30
N TYR A 39 -0.46 -6.75 2.94
CA TYR A 39 -0.42 -5.90 4.13
C TYR A 39 0.66 -4.83 3.99
N CYS A 40 0.40 -3.65 4.54
CA CYS A 40 1.33 -2.55 4.54
C CYS A 40 2.45 -2.80 5.55
N ALA A 41 3.70 -2.76 5.10
CA ALA A 41 4.87 -3.01 5.91
C ALA A 41 5.97 -1.99 5.60
N ILE A 42 6.84 -1.74 6.58
CA ILE A 42 8.05 -0.96 6.33
C ILE A 42 8.87 -1.65 5.23
N ILE A 43 9.38 -0.89 4.26
CA ILE A 43 10.10 -1.45 3.10
C ILE A 43 11.24 -2.41 3.49
N SER A 44 11.94 -2.14 4.59
CA SER A 44 13.03 -2.98 5.10
C SER A 44 12.58 -4.29 5.74
N LYS A 45 11.28 -4.45 6.03
CA LYS A 45 10.68 -5.67 6.59
C LYS A 45 9.97 -6.52 5.53
N CYS A 46 9.98 -6.09 4.26
CA CYS A 46 9.27 -6.76 3.19
C CYS A 46 10.24 -7.29 2.13
N ASP A 47 10.54 -8.59 2.18
CA ASP A 47 11.43 -9.22 1.20
C ASP A 47 10.88 -9.15 -0.24
N TYR A 48 9.56 -9.20 -0.39
CA TYR A 48 8.91 -9.02 -1.68
C TYR A 48 9.23 -7.64 -2.26
N ALA A 49 9.18 -6.59 -1.45
CA ALA A 49 9.54 -5.24 -1.90
C ALA A 49 11.02 -5.15 -2.27
N TYR A 50 11.90 -5.81 -1.52
CA TYR A 50 13.31 -5.91 -1.86
C TYR A 50 13.52 -6.60 -3.22
N ALA A 51 12.86 -7.74 -3.45
CA ALA A 51 12.92 -8.46 -4.73
C ALA A 51 12.45 -7.61 -5.92
N LEU A 52 11.36 -6.85 -5.74
CA LEU A 52 10.89 -5.91 -6.76
C LEU A 52 11.93 -4.84 -7.07
N LEU A 53 12.53 -4.23 -6.04
CA LEU A 53 13.55 -3.20 -6.22
C LEU A 53 14.80 -3.72 -6.94
N VAL A 54 15.25 -4.94 -6.62
CA VAL A 54 16.37 -5.60 -7.31
C VAL A 54 16.05 -5.82 -8.79
N LEU A 55 14.79 -6.15 -9.11
CA LEU A 55 14.30 -6.28 -10.48
C LEU A 55 14.03 -4.93 -11.17
N GLY A 56 14.23 -3.80 -10.49
CA GLY A 56 13.97 -2.45 -11.01
C GLY A 56 12.50 -2.04 -10.98
N TYR A 57 11.63 -2.80 -10.32
CA TYR A 57 10.22 -2.46 -10.14
C TYR A 57 10.00 -1.66 -8.85
N LYS A 58 9.08 -0.70 -8.90
CA LYS A 58 8.66 0.08 -7.73
C LYS A 58 7.51 -0.63 -7.01
N PRO A 59 7.64 -0.93 -5.70
CA PRO A 59 6.54 -1.50 -4.93
C PRO A 59 5.41 -0.49 -4.73
N GLU A 60 4.19 -1.01 -4.60
CA GLU A 60 3.01 -0.19 -4.27
C GLU A 60 3.21 0.45 -2.89
N THR A 61 3.08 1.77 -2.82
CA THR A 61 3.35 2.53 -1.59
C THR A 61 2.04 2.70 -0.82
N CYS A 62 2.04 2.27 0.44
CA CYS A 62 0.93 2.45 1.36
C CYS A 62 0.95 3.84 2.02
N GLY A 63 2.14 4.33 2.34
CA GLY A 63 2.30 5.50 3.19
C GLY A 63 3.75 5.74 3.59
N PHE A 64 3.97 6.60 4.58
CA PHE A 64 5.30 6.89 5.10
C PHE A 64 5.34 6.97 6.62
N LYS A 65 6.29 6.24 7.22
CA LYS A 65 6.64 6.37 8.64
C LYS A 65 7.83 7.33 8.77
N GLY A 66 7.54 8.62 8.84
CA GLY A 66 8.57 9.66 8.79
C GLY A 66 9.25 9.71 7.42
N LYS A 67 10.52 9.33 7.34
CA LYS A 67 11.27 9.24 6.07
C LYS A 67 11.32 7.83 5.48
N VAL A 68 10.72 6.85 6.16
CA VAL A 68 10.77 5.44 5.75
C VAL A 68 9.48 5.08 5.01
N PRO A 69 9.55 4.61 3.75
CA PRO A 69 8.35 4.24 3.01
C PRO A 69 7.73 2.96 3.57
N ILE A 70 6.40 2.98 3.65
CA ILE A 70 5.56 1.82 3.92
C ILE A 70 5.02 1.32 2.57
N VAL A 71 5.17 0.03 2.30
CA VAL A 71 4.86 -0.59 1.01
C VAL A 71 3.92 -1.77 1.19
N CYS A 72 3.16 -2.08 0.15
CA CYS A 72 2.28 -3.24 0.15
C CYS A 72 3.10 -4.52 -0.02
N CYS A 73 3.09 -5.35 1.01
CA CYS A 73 3.80 -6.62 1.07
C CYS A 73 2.83 -7.78 0.91
N THR A 74 3.25 -8.82 0.19
CA THR A 74 2.49 -10.07 0.16
C THR A 74 2.76 -10.91 1.41
N LYS A 75 1.76 -11.68 1.84
CA LYS A 75 1.89 -12.68 2.91
C LYS A 75 2.67 -13.93 2.48
N PHE A 76 3.11 -14.03 1.22
CA PHE A 76 3.90 -15.16 0.72
C PHE A 76 5.37 -15.13 1.16
N LYS A 77 5.58 -15.14 2.47
CA LYS A 77 6.74 -15.73 3.13
C LYS A 77 6.17 -16.52 4.32
N SER A 78 5.58 -17.69 4.07
CA SER A 78 6.25 -18.96 4.38
C SER A 78 5.77 -20.20 3.58
N GLU A 79 5.30 -20.15 2.32
CA GLU A 79 5.13 -21.42 1.55
C GLU A 79 6.47 -21.95 0.99
N PHE A 80 7.59 -21.28 1.31
CA PHE A 80 8.93 -21.88 1.29
C PHE A 80 9.63 -21.72 2.66
N ASP A 81 8.82 -21.66 3.71
CA ASP A 81 9.17 -21.85 5.13
C ASP A 81 8.05 -22.69 5.80
N GLU A 82 7.42 -23.56 5.03
CA GLU A 82 6.61 -24.70 5.49
C GLU A 82 7.25 -25.95 4.88
N THR A 83 8.53 -26.17 5.19
CA THR A 83 8.89 -27.57 5.43
C THR A 83 8.36 -27.87 6.82
N PRO A 84 7.45 -28.84 7.00
CA PRO A 84 7.27 -29.40 8.33
C PRO A 84 8.63 -29.93 8.77
N SER A 85 9.26 -29.20 9.69
CA SER A 85 10.33 -29.69 10.55
C SER A 85 9.74 -30.73 11.50
N GLN A 86 9.33 -31.87 10.95
CA GLN A 86 9.20 -33.10 11.71
C GLN A 86 10.42 -33.96 11.38
N SER A 87 11.51 -33.59 12.03
CA SER A 87 12.65 -34.44 12.29
C SER A 87 12.19 -35.79 12.87
N ALA A 88 12.87 -36.84 12.38
CA ALA A 88 13.36 -37.95 13.17
C ALA A 88 12.35 -39.01 13.68
N PHE A 89 12.53 -40.21 13.10
CA PHE A 89 13.05 -41.37 13.84
C PHE A 89 12.21 -41.85 15.04
N PHE A 90 11.32 -42.83 14.78
CA PHE A 90 11.12 -44.00 15.62
C PHE A 90 10.81 -45.21 14.73
#